data_AF-A0A673LVZ8-F1
#
_entry.id   AF-A0A673LVZ8-F1
#
_cell.length_a   1.000
_cell.length_b   1.000
_cell.length_c   1.000
_cell.angle_alpha   90.00
_cell.angle_beta   90.00
_cell.angle_gamma   90.00
#
_symmetry.space_group_name_H-M   'P 1'
#
loop_
_entity.id
_entity.type
_entity.pdbx_description
1 polymer ?
#
loop_
_entity_poly.entity_id
_entity_poly.type
_entity_poly.pdbx_seq_one_letter_code
_entity_poly.pdbx_strand_id
1 'polypeptide(L)'
;MDAQVRSVLYRVIRRIPNKNIENLLKKWNCLSTDQLYALDYTRPKWVIVEHVISFCEENRLNLKHITNLEMMYHIENPDQGIWHACQLTEAQDDAVCVELTQFKEQFKAHLHGVIRHISIKMKKHEDEAIWIRIAWGDNFSKPNHLKPTYVVHHLHTSYVFISNLMAKHKIFLCQALVIATKHGSIKDGHLSTRSLTAMRELLLRRYQQVTYPGSPSGSLQAKSKYPCIGKEHSDHEEMRYLMSCEAFGHGPTPKLETAVYRLETRYRGNGNNTLSDREEFFRGVVRFSSSSLLDSLHHCVASGMAEGPVTPLLSAITQRGRNYFVITDKGPGVSSQASAQ
;
A
#
# COMPACT_ATOMS: atom_id res chain seq x y z
N MET A 1 3.96 -2.05 -36.53
CA MET A 1 4.36 -2.23 -35.11
C MET A 1 4.04 -3.63 -34.62
N ASP A 2 4.81 -4.18 -33.68
CA ASP A 2 4.57 -5.51 -33.09
C ASP A 2 3.22 -5.59 -32.34
N ALA A 3 2.55 -6.74 -32.40
CA ALA A 3 1.21 -6.92 -31.84
C ALA A 3 1.16 -6.74 -30.32
N GLN A 4 2.24 -7.10 -29.61
CA GLN A 4 2.35 -6.90 -28.17
C GLN A 4 2.42 -5.41 -27.83
N VAL A 5 3.19 -4.64 -28.61
CA VAL A 5 3.33 -3.19 -28.43
C VAL A 5 1.99 -2.48 -28.60
N ARG A 6 1.23 -2.83 -29.64
CA ARG A 6 -0.14 -2.31 -29.87
C ARG A 6 -1.08 -2.65 -28.72
N SER A 7 -1.05 -3.90 -28.24
CA SER A 7 -1.92 -4.37 -27.14
C SER A 7 -1.66 -3.64 -25.82
N VAL A 8 -0.39 -3.38 -25.49
CA VAL A 8 -0.02 -2.61 -24.29
C VAL A 8 -0.50 -1.16 -24.43
N LEU A 9 -0.25 -0.53 -25.58
CA LEU A 9 -0.66 0.85 -25.83
C LEU A 9 -2.18 1.03 -25.73
N TYR A 10 -2.94 0.13 -26.35
CA TYR A 10 -4.40 0.10 -26.25
C TYR A 10 -4.87 -0.01 -24.79
N ARG A 11 -4.28 -0.92 -24.00
CA ARG A 11 -4.61 -1.08 -22.57
C ARG A 11 -4.33 0.19 -21.77
N VAL A 12 -3.21 0.87 -22.03
CA VAL A 12 -2.83 2.11 -21.33
C VAL A 12 -3.85 3.21 -21.62
N ILE A 13 -4.07 3.53 -22.90
CA ILE A 13 -4.99 4.61 -23.30
C ILE A 13 -6.42 4.33 -22.84
N ARG A 14 -6.87 3.06 -22.90
CA ARG A 14 -8.19 2.67 -22.41
C ARG A 14 -8.39 3.01 -20.92
N ARG A 15 -7.36 2.89 -20.07
CA ARG A 15 -7.44 3.16 -18.62
C ARG A 15 -7.42 4.65 -18.27
N ILE A 16 -6.82 5.50 -19.09
CA ILE A 16 -6.69 6.93 -18.82
C ILE A 16 -8.06 7.62 -19.01
N PRO A 17 -8.56 8.44 -18.09
CA PRO A 17 -9.73 9.29 -18.34
C PRO A 17 -9.50 10.21 -19.55
N ASN A 18 -10.50 10.43 -20.42
CA ASN A 18 -10.31 11.20 -21.68
C ASN A 18 -9.63 12.55 -21.46
N LYS A 19 -10.08 13.29 -20.45
CA LYS A 19 -9.52 14.60 -20.06
C LYS A 19 -8.03 14.60 -19.71
N ASN A 20 -7.44 13.43 -19.42
CA ASN A 20 -6.04 13.29 -19.01
C ASN A 20 -5.15 12.69 -20.12
N ILE A 21 -5.72 12.23 -21.24
CA ILE A 21 -4.95 11.58 -22.32
C ILE A 21 -3.95 12.55 -22.93
N GLU A 22 -4.40 13.76 -23.29
CA GLU A 22 -3.56 14.80 -23.87
C GLU A 22 -2.37 15.15 -22.97
N ASN A 23 -2.64 15.39 -21.68
CA ASN A 23 -1.59 15.73 -20.70
C ASN A 23 -0.54 14.62 -20.55
N LEU A 24 -0.96 13.35 -20.52
CA LEU A 24 -0.02 12.24 -20.43
C LEU A 24 0.82 12.10 -21.70
N LEU A 25 0.21 12.22 -22.89
CA LEU A 25 0.93 12.13 -24.17
C LEU A 25 1.93 13.28 -24.33
N LYS A 26 1.57 14.50 -23.93
CA LYS A 26 2.49 15.65 -23.85
C LYS A 26 3.69 15.35 -22.96
N LYS A 27 3.46 14.87 -21.74
CA LYS A 27 4.55 14.50 -20.80
C LYS A 27 5.42 13.36 -21.32
N TRP A 28 4.84 12.41 -22.07
CA TRP A 28 5.56 11.27 -22.61
C TRP A 28 6.62 11.67 -23.65
N ASN A 29 6.42 12.80 -24.33
CA ASN A 29 7.41 13.46 -25.19
C ASN A 29 8.01 12.54 -26.27
N CYS A 30 7.20 11.62 -26.80
CA CYS A 30 7.59 10.74 -27.92
C CYS A 30 6.81 11.05 -29.22
N LEU A 31 5.87 11.99 -29.16
CA LEU A 31 5.08 12.49 -30.28
C LEU A 31 5.39 13.97 -30.47
N SER A 32 5.45 14.44 -31.71
CA SER A 32 5.67 15.87 -31.98
C SER A 32 4.45 16.71 -31.58
N THR A 33 4.64 18.02 -31.43
CA THR A 33 3.54 18.95 -31.17
C THR A 33 2.45 18.84 -32.24
N ASP A 34 2.84 18.73 -33.50
CA ASP A 34 1.91 18.66 -34.63
C ASP A 34 1.09 17.37 -34.61
N GLN A 35 1.74 16.24 -34.29
CA GLN A 35 1.05 14.96 -34.09
C GLN A 35 0.05 15.04 -32.92
N LEU A 36 0.40 15.74 -31.83
CA LEU A 36 -0.50 15.92 -30.69
C LEU A 36 -1.69 16.82 -31.01
N TYR A 37 -1.51 17.85 -31.84
CA TYR A 37 -2.59 18.74 -32.32
C TYR A 37 -3.51 18.04 -33.33
N ALA A 38 -2.98 17.09 -34.12
CA ALA A 38 -3.77 16.30 -35.06
C ALA A 38 -4.72 15.30 -34.36
N LEU A 39 -4.52 15.02 -33.07
CA LEU A 39 -5.41 14.14 -32.31
C LEU A 39 -6.68 14.87 -31.87
N ASP A 40 -7.82 14.37 -32.32
CA ASP A 40 -9.13 14.79 -31.84
C ASP A 40 -9.50 14.04 -30.54
N TYR A 41 -9.22 14.66 -29.39
CA TYR A 41 -9.49 14.09 -28.05
C TYR A 41 -10.97 14.01 -27.68
N THR A 42 -11.88 14.58 -28.50
CA THR A 42 -13.34 14.48 -28.28
C THR A 42 -13.89 13.13 -28.75
N ARG A 43 -13.14 12.42 -29.61
CA ARG A 43 -13.56 11.13 -30.17
C ARG A 43 -13.51 9.99 -29.15
N PRO A 44 -14.18 8.87 -29.44
CA PRO A 44 -14.03 7.65 -28.66
C PRO A 44 -12.57 7.21 -28.55
N LYS A 45 -12.18 6.69 -27.38
CA LYS A 45 -10.79 6.28 -27.08
C LYS A 45 -10.17 5.36 -28.13
N TRP A 46 -10.94 4.45 -28.72
CA TRP A 46 -10.43 3.53 -29.72
C TRP A 46 -9.91 4.27 -30.97
N VAL A 47 -10.57 5.35 -31.40
CA VAL A 47 -10.11 6.18 -32.53
C VAL A 47 -8.80 6.88 -32.19
N ILE A 48 -8.72 7.43 -30.98
CA ILE A 48 -7.50 8.08 -30.47
C ILE A 48 -6.35 7.05 -30.44
N VAL A 49 -6.61 5.82 -29.97
CA VAL A 49 -5.61 4.76 -29.95
C VAL A 49 -5.11 4.43 -31.35
N GLU A 50 -5.99 4.27 -32.34
CA GLU A 50 -5.57 3.95 -33.71
C GLU A 50 -4.68 5.05 -34.29
N HIS A 51 -5.03 6.33 -34.12
CA HIS A 51 -4.17 7.44 -34.57
C HIS A 51 -2.83 7.48 -33.82
N VAL A 52 -2.84 7.25 -32.50
CA VAL A 52 -1.60 7.18 -31.72
C VAL A 52 -0.74 6.00 -32.18
N ILE A 53 -1.33 4.84 -32.53
CA ILE A 53 -0.60 3.70 -33.11
C ILE A 53 0.08 4.10 -34.42
N SER A 54 -0.63 4.81 -35.32
CA SER A 54 -0.06 5.30 -36.58
C SER A 54 1.15 6.21 -36.34
N PHE A 55 1.04 7.20 -35.44
CA PHE A 55 2.17 8.07 -35.09
C PHE A 55 3.33 7.31 -34.44
N CYS A 56 3.01 6.30 -33.62
CA CYS A 56 4.04 5.45 -33.04
C CYS A 56 4.77 4.62 -34.12
N GLU A 57 4.11 4.25 -35.22
CA GLU A 57 4.71 3.56 -36.36
C GLU A 57 5.60 4.48 -37.19
N GLU A 58 5.13 5.70 -37.47
CA GLU A 58 5.89 6.76 -38.14
C GLU A 58 7.19 7.08 -37.37
N ASN A 59 7.07 7.26 -36.05
CA ASN A 59 8.20 7.58 -35.16
C ASN A 59 9.04 6.34 -34.79
N ARG A 60 8.72 5.16 -35.33
CA ARG A 60 9.40 3.87 -35.06
C ARG A 60 9.51 3.53 -33.56
N LEU A 61 8.48 3.85 -32.79
CA LEU A 61 8.47 3.62 -31.35
C LEU A 61 8.38 2.12 -31.04
N ASN A 62 9.27 1.68 -30.15
CA ASN A 62 9.36 0.29 -29.71
C ASN A 62 8.73 0.09 -28.31
N LEU A 63 8.71 -1.16 -27.85
CA LEU A 63 8.16 -1.55 -26.55
C LEU A 63 8.76 -0.80 -25.35
N LYS A 64 10.03 -0.37 -25.41
CA LYS A 64 10.67 0.40 -24.32
C LYS A 64 10.00 1.77 -24.13
N HIS A 65 9.54 2.37 -25.23
CA HIS A 65 8.81 3.65 -25.21
C HIS A 65 7.40 3.46 -24.66
N ILE A 66 6.66 2.46 -25.13
CA ILE A 66 5.29 2.20 -24.67
C ILE A 66 5.24 1.81 -23.20
N THR A 67 6.18 0.98 -22.74
CA THR A 67 6.31 0.65 -21.31
C THR A 67 6.75 1.85 -20.47
N ASN A 68 7.34 2.89 -21.09
CA ASN A 68 7.55 4.19 -20.43
C ASN A 68 6.24 4.90 -20.16
N LEU A 69 5.37 5.00 -21.18
CA LEU A 69 4.06 5.61 -21.08
C LEU A 69 3.21 4.91 -20.01
N GLU A 70 3.17 3.58 -20.02
CA GLU A 70 2.47 2.79 -19.00
C GLU A 70 3.00 3.07 -17.59
N MET A 71 4.32 3.12 -17.43
CA MET A 71 4.96 3.38 -16.14
C MET A 71 4.67 4.81 -15.65
N MET A 72 4.67 5.81 -16.54
CA MET A 72 4.28 7.18 -16.20
C MET A 72 2.84 7.26 -15.72
N TYR A 73 1.91 6.62 -16.43
CA TYR A 73 0.51 6.54 -16.00
C TYR A 73 0.37 5.91 -14.60
N HIS A 74 1.09 4.82 -14.33
CA HIS A 74 1.05 4.14 -13.03
C HIS A 74 1.66 4.99 -11.89
N ILE A 75 2.70 5.76 -12.16
CA ILE A 75 3.30 6.69 -11.19
C ILE A 75 2.32 7.83 -10.87
N GLU A 76 1.62 8.38 -11.87
CA GLU A 76 0.63 9.44 -11.67
C GLU A 76 -0.68 8.94 -11.04
N ASN A 77 -0.94 7.64 -11.10
CA ASN A 77 -2.18 7.02 -10.61
C ASN A 77 -1.86 5.78 -9.76
N PRO A 78 -1.13 5.94 -8.64
CA PRO A 78 -0.70 4.80 -7.82
C PRO A 78 -1.88 4.01 -7.24
N ASP A 79 -3.02 4.66 -7.03
CA ASP A 79 -4.15 4.11 -6.27
C ASP A 79 -5.09 3.21 -7.10
N GLN A 80 -4.71 2.88 -8.34
CA GLN A 80 -5.51 2.04 -9.25
C GLN A 80 -5.48 0.54 -8.92
N GLY A 81 -4.61 0.11 -8.00
CA GLY A 81 -4.44 -1.29 -7.61
C GLY A 81 -4.21 -1.45 -6.12
N ILE A 82 -4.23 -2.69 -5.65
CA ILE A 82 -3.87 -3.00 -4.26
C ILE A 82 -2.35 -3.05 -4.17
N TRP A 83 -1.81 -2.36 -3.17
CA TRP A 83 -0.43 -2.46 -2.75
C TRP A 83 -0.33 -3.40 -1.55
N HIS A 84 0.81 -4.07 -1.45
CA HIS A 84 1.19 -4.89 -0.31
C HIS A 84 2.53 -4.41 0.22
N ALA A 85 2.60 -4.16 1.53
CA ALA A 85 3.86 -3.81 2.17
C ALA A 85 4.66 -5.07 2.54
N CYS A 86 5.96 -5.01 2.30
CA CYS A 86 6.94 -5.96 2.80
C CYS A 86 8.01 -5.20 3.59
N GLN A 87 8.58 -5.85 4.58
CA GLN A 87 9.65 -5.28 5.41
C GLN A 87 10.92 -6.12 5.23
N LEU A 88 11.99 -5.46 4.82
CA LEU A 88 13.35 -5.99 4.83
C LEU A 88 13.85 -6.05 6.28
N THR A 89 14.47 -7.15 6.65
CA THR A 89 15.00 -7.40 8.00
C THR A 89 16.44 -7.89 7.93
N GLU A 90 17.15 -7.82 9.05
CA GLU A 90 18.57 -8.25 9.14
C GLU A 90 19.44 -7.44 8.18
N ALA A 91 19.46 -6.11 8.34
CA ALA A 91 20.31 -5.23 7.57
C ALA A 91 21.80 -5.54 7.85
N GLN A 92 22.60 -5.70 6.80
CA GLN A 92 24.05 -5.79 6.89
C GLN A 92 24.66 -4.38 7.11
N ASP A 93 25.92 -4.31 7.55
CA ASP A 93 26.57 -3.04 7.90
C ASP A 93 26.58 -2.01 6.76
N ASP A 94 26.53 -2.47 5.51
CA ASP A 94 26.56 -1.65 4.30
C ASP A 94 25.18 -1.49 3.61
N ALA A 95 24.10 -2.01 4.22
CA ALA A 95 22.75 -1.95 3.66
C ALA A 95 22.20 -0.51 3.55
N VAL A 96 22.59 0.37 4.47
CA VAL A 96 22.16 1.79 4.50
C VAL A 96 22.83 2.62 3.40
N CYS A 97 23.96 2.13 2.86
CA CYS A 97 24.79 2.84 1.89
C CYS A 97 24.69 2.24 0.47
N VAL A 98 23.65 1.46 0.18
CA VAL A 98 23.48 0.88 -1.16
C VAL A 98 23.20 2.00 -2.16
N GLU A 99 24.16 2.21 -3.07
CA GLU A 99 24.01 3.16 -4.17
C GLU A 99 22.98 2.70 -5.20
N LEU A 100 22.30 3.66 -5.84
CA LEU A 100 21.23 3.39 -6.80
C LEU A 100 21.72 2.54 -8.00
N THR A 101 22.94 2.78 -8.45
CA THR A 101 23.56 2.04 -9.56
C THR A 101 23.80 0.58 -9.17
N GLN A 102 24.43 0.37 -8.01
CA GLN A 102 24.68 -0.97 -7.45
C GLN A 102 23.37 -1.75 -7.25
N PHE A 103 22.36 -1.12 -6.65
CA PHE A 103 21.04 -1.72 -6.48
C PHE A 103 20.45 -2.19 -7.82
N LYS A 104 20.44 -1.31 -8.84
CA LYS A 104 19.88 -1.62 -10.16
C LYS A 104 20.61 -2.77 -10.84
N GLU A 105 21.93 -2.81 -10.74
CA GLU A 105 22.76 -3.85 -11.35
C GLU A 105 22.56 -5.19 -10.67
N GLN A 106 22.67 -5.25 -9.34
CA GLN A 106 22.50 -6.49 -8.57
C GLN A 106 21.08 -7.05 -8.72
N PHE A 107 20.06 -6.21 -8.65
CA PHE A 107 18.67 -6.62 -8.80
C PHE A 107 18.41 -7.24 -10.18
N LYS A 108 18.90 -6.58 -11.24
CA LYS A 108 18.74 -7.09 -12.61
C LYS A 108 19.56 -8.36 -12.83
N ALA A 109 20.81 -8.38 -12.38
CA ALA A 109 21.70 -9.53 -12.53
C ALA A 109 21.11 -10.78 -11.87
N HIS A 110 20.59 -10.65 -10.66
CA HIS A 110 19.95 -11.77 -9.96
C HIS A 110 18.72 -12.28 -10.71
N LEU A 111 17.77 -11.41 -11.08
CA LEU A 111 16.56 -11.84 -11.77
C LEU A 111 16.83 -12.43 -13.15
N HIS A 112 17.78 -11.87 -13.92
CA HIS A 112 18.17 -12.44 -15.21
C HIS A 112 18.91 -13.78 -15.06
N GLY A 113 19.62 -13.99 -13.95
CA GLY A 113 20.27 -15.27 -13.63
C GLY A 113 19.27 -16.40 -13.38
N VAL A 114 18.09 -16.07 -12.82
CA VAL A 114 17.07 -17.07 -12.45
C VAL A 114 15.95 -17.20 -13.50
N ILE A 115 15.64 -16.13 -14.24
CA ILE A 115 14.53 -16.10 -15.21
C ILE A 115 15.04 -15.57 -16.57
N ARG A 116 15.02 -16.44 -17.59
CA ARG A 116 15.50 -16.13 -18.95
C ARG A 116 14.67 -15.02 -19.62
N HIS A 117 13.35 -15.13 -19.57
CA HIS A 117 12.44 -14.21 -20.24
C HIS A 117 11.81 -13.26 -19.24
N ILE A 118 12.50 -12.17 -18.93
CA ILE A 118 12.02 -11.12 -18.03
C ILE A 118 12.33 -9.74 -18.60
N SER A 119 11.44 -8.78 -18.36
CA SER A 119 11.68 -7.39 -18.72
C SER A 119 11.54 -6.50 -17.49
N ILE A 120 12.64 -5.84 -17.13
CA ILE A 120 12.76 -5.01 -15.94
C ILE A 120 13.00 -3.57 -16.38
N LYS A 121 12.18 -2.64 -15.87
CA LYS A 121 12.35 -1.20 -16.07
C LYS A 121 12.35 -0.51 -14.71
N MET A 122 13.28 0.42 -14.53
CA MET A 122 13.46 1.14 -13.27
C MET A 122 13.49 2.63 -13.54
N LYS A 123 12.78 3.41 -12.74
CA LYS A 123 12.75 4.88 -12.81
C LYS A 123 12.85 5.44 -11.40
N LYS A 124 13.76 6.38 -11.20
CA LYS A 124 13.81 7.17 -9.97
C LYS A 124 12.75 8.27 -10.09
N HIS A 125 11.94 8.43 -9.06
CA HIS A 125 10.94 9.47 -8.94
C HIS A 125 11.48 10.65 -8.11
N GLU A 126 10.78 11.78 -8.14
CA GLU A 126 11.21 13.05 -7.51
C GLU A 126 11.34 12.94 -5.99
N ASP A 127 10.58 12.04 -5.36
CA ASP A 127 10.59 11.77 -3.92
C ASP A 127 11.65 10.74 -3.50
N GLU A 128 12.69 10.54 -4.32
CA GLU A 128 13.75 9.55 -4.15
C GLU A 128 13.28 8.08 -4.22
N ALA A 129 12.00 7.84 -4.49
CA ALA A 129 11.47 6.49 -4.66
C ALA A 129 11.96 5.86 -5.97
N ILE A 130 12.30 4.58 -5.92
CA ILE A 130 12.59 3.78 -7.09
C ILE A 130 11.33 3.02 -7.46
N TRP A 131 10.81 3.31 -8.64
CA TRP A 131 9.75 2.54 -9.26
C TRP A 131 10.35 1.46 -10.15
N ILE A 132 9.92 0.22 -9.95
CA ILE A 132 10.37 -0.95 -10.69
C ILE A 132 9.14 -1.57 -11.34
N ARG A 133 9.19 -1.73 -12.66
CA ARG A 133 8.20 -2.45 -13.43
C ARG A 133 8.82 -3.75 -13.92
N ILE A 134 8.16 -4.87 -13.65
CA ILE A 134 8.63 -6.20 -14.01
C ILE A 134 7.54 -6.91 -14.81
N ALA A 135 7.82 -7.21 -16.06
CA ALA A 135 6.99 -8.13 -16.84
C ALA A 135 7.64 -9.52 -16.81
N TRP A 136 6.89 -10.49 -16.30
CA TRP A 136 7.34 -11.86 -16.12
C TRP A 136 7.01 -12.71 -17.34
N GLY A 137 7.99 -13.49 -17.79
CA GLY A 137 7.79 -14.65 -18.67
C GLY A 137 8.11 -15.94 -17.91
N ASP A 138 8.29 -17.01 -18.66
CA ASP A 138 8.82 -18.28 -18.16
C ASP A 138 9.81 -18.86 -19.18
N ASN A 139 10.20 -20.14 -19.06
CA ASN A 139 11.17 -20.74 -19.98
C ASN A 139 10.66 -20.91 -21.41
N PHE A 140 9.35 -20.79 -21.64
CA PHE A 140 8.71 -21.08 -22.91
C PHE A 140 7.94 -19.87 -23.47
N SER A 141 7.73 -18.82 -22.66
CA SER A 141 6.92 -17.66 -23.01
C SER A 141 7.67 -16.35 -22.82
N LYS A 142 7.44 -15.43 -23.76
CA LYS A 142 7.92 -14.05 -23.70
C LYS A 142 7.31 -13.33 -22.48
N PRO A 143 7.97 -12.27 -21.97
CA PRO A 143 7.44 -11.48 -20.86
C PRO A 143 6.01 -10.98 -21.11
N ASN A 144 5.10 -11.25 -20.16
CA ASN A 144 3.73 -10.78 -20.24
C ASN A 144 3.62 -9.31 -19.82
N HIS A 145 3.76 -8.43 -20.80
CA HIS A 145 3.66 -6.98 -20.61
C HIS A 145 2.25 -6.48 -20.27
N LEU A 146 1.22 -7.30 -20.35
CA LEU A 146 -0.13 -6.92 -19.94
C LEU A 146 -0.30 -7.03 -18.42
N LYS A 147 0.38 -7.96 -17.75
CA LYS A 147 0.28 -8.14 -16.29
C LYS A 147 1.63 -7.88 -15.60
N PRO A 148 2.19 -6.66 -15.68
CA PRO A 148 3.43 -6.34 -15.00
C PRO A 148 3.22 -6.21 -13.49
N THR A 149 4.23 -6.59 -12.72
CA THR A 149 4.34 -6.28 -11.29
C THR A 149 5.01 -4.93 -11.13
N TYR A 150 4.52 -4.14 -10.17
CA TYR A 150 5.11 -2.86 -9.79
C TYR A 150 5.69 -2.96 -8.39
N VAL A 151 6.87 -2.40 -8.20
CA VAL A 151 7.54 -2.30 -6.90
C VAL A 151 7.95 -0.85 -6.68
N VAL A 152 7.71 -0.33 -5.49
CA VAL A 152 8.16 0.99 -5.05
C VAL A 152 9.00 0.81 -3.79
N HIS A 153 10.20 1.35 -3.81
CA HIS A 153 11.14 1.24 -2.69
C HIS A 153 11.97 2.51 -2.54
N HIS A 154 12.21 2.90 -1.29
CA HIS A 154 13.16 3.94 -0.95
C HIS A 154 14.36 3.27 -0.30
N LEU A 155 15.56 3.47 -0.87
CA LEU A 155 16.78 2.76 -0.42
C LEU A 155 17.13 3.05 1.04
N HIS A 156 16.74 4.23 1.56
CA HIS A 156 16.96 4.62 2.95
C HIS A 156 15.92 4.02 3.94
N THR A 157 14.98 3.19 3.46
CA THR A 157 13.94 2.59 4.30
C THR A 157 13.95 1.08 4.16
N SER A 158 13.60 0.35 5.22
CA SER A 158 13.44 -1.10 5.15
C SER A 158 12.10 -1.54 4.55
N TYR A 159 11.30 -0.65 3.97
CA TYR A 159 9.97 -0.98 3.44
C TYR A 159 9.97 -1.04 1.91
N VAL A 160 9.27 -2.05 1.39
CA VAL A 160 9.07 -2.26 -0.04
C VAL A 160 7.58 -2.43 -0.30
N PHE A 161 7.05 -1.72 -1.28
CA PHE A 161 5.65 -1.78 -1.67
C PHE A 161 5.50 -2.50 -2.99
N ILE A 162 4.64 -3.51 -3.06
CA ILE A 162 4.49 -4.38 -4.23
C ILE A 162 3.04 -4.43 -4.68
N SER A 163 2.79 -4.33 -5.99
CA SER A 163 1.47 -4.48 -6.59
C SER A 163 1.47 -5.44 -7.77
N ASN A 164 0.37 -6.16 -7.95
CA ASN A 164 0.14 -7.11 -9.05
C ASN A 164 1.23 -8.20 -9.16
N LEU A 165 1.64 -8.77 -8.02
CA LEU A 165 2.59 -9.88 -7.94
C LEU A 165 1.84 -11.22 -7.92
N MET A 166 2.18 -12.12 -8.84
CA MET A 166 1.68 -13.49 -8.81
C MET A 166 2.47 -14.34 -7.82
N ALA A 167 1.80 -15.25 -7.11
CA ALA A 167 2.41 -16.10 -6.09
C ALA A 167 3.66 -16.86 -6.60
N LYS A 168 3.60 -17.39 -7.83
CA LYS A 168 4.72 -18.11 -8.46
C LYS A 168 6.00 -17.28 -8.66
N HIS A 169 5.88 -15.94 -8.67
CA HIS A 169 7.02 -15.03 -8.83
C HIS A 169 7.48 -14.40 -7.52
N LYS A 170 6.75 -14.61 -6.42
CA LYS A 170 7.01 -13.98 -5.13
C LYS A 170 8.41 -14.29 -4.62
N ILE A 171 8.81 -15.56 -4.66
CA ILE A 171 10.11 -15.99 -4.16
C ILE A 171 11.28 -15.32 -4.90
N PHE A 172 11.23 -15.26 -6.23
CA PHE A 172 12.27 -14.65 -7.06
C PHE A 172 12.38 -13.15 -6.82
N LEU A 173 11.25 -12.45 -6.72
CA LEU A 173 11.25 -11.02 -6.43
C LEU A 173 11.81 -10.73 -5.03
N CYS A 174 11.35 -11.48 -4.03
CA CYS A 174 11.81 -11.34 -2.64
C CYS A 174 13.32 -11.57 -2.54
N GLN A 175 13.86 -12.62 -3.16
CA GLN A 175 15.30 -12.90 -3.19
C GLN A 175 16.08 -11.78 -3.87
N ALA A 176 15.62 -11.29 -5.03
CA ALA A 176 16.26 -10.18 -5.73
C ALA A 176 16.32 -8.91 -4.89
N LEU A 177 15.25 -8.60 -4.15
CA LEU A 177 15.19 -7.45 -3.25
C LEU A 177 16.18 -7.60 -2.08
N VAL A 178 16.17 -8.77 -1.42
CA VAL A 178 17.06 -9.05 -0.27
C VAL A 178 18.52 -8.91 -0.67
N ILE A 179 18.91 -9.51 -1.80
CA ILE A 179 20.30 -9.46 -2.30
C ILE A 179 20.68 -8.03 -2.71
N ALA A 180 19.85 -7.37 -3.52
CA ALA A 180 20.17 -6.04 -4.04
C ALA A 180 20.18 -4.95 -2.97
N THR A 181 19.49 -5.16 -1.85
CA THR A 181 19.46 -4.23 -0.70
C THR A 181 20.40 -4.66 0.43
N LYS A 182 21.12 -5.77 0.29
CA LYS A 182 22.03 -6.32 1.32
C LYS A 182 21.37 -6.56 2.68
N HIS A 183 20.16 -7.13 2.65
CA HIS A 183 19.46 -7.59 3.85
C HIS A 183 19.56 -9.11 3.96
N GLY A 184 19.26 -9.68 5.14
CA GLY A 184 19.23 -11.13 5.36
C GLY A 184 17.90 -11.76 4.95
N SER A 185 16.79 -11.02 5.11
CA SER A 185 15.46 -11.56 4.82
C SER A 185 14.43 -10.47 4.52
N ILE A 186 13.28 -10.90 3.98
CA ILE A 186 12.11 -10.05 3.73
C ILE A 186 10.86 -10.73 4.28
N LYS A 187 10.08 -9.98 5.07
CA LYS A 187 8.86 -10.46 5.74
C LYS A 187 7.64 -9.72 5.19
N ASP A 188 6.49 -10.37 5.28
CA ASP A 188 5.21 -9.75 4.96
C ASP A 188 4.89 -8.68 5.99
N GLY A 189 4.58 -7.46 5.52
CA GLY A 189 4.22 -6.35 6.39
C GLY A 189 2.80 -6.45 6.94
N HIS A 190 1.97 -7.38 6.45
CA HIS A 190 0.57 -7.55 6.80
C HIS A 190 -0.26 -6.26 6.66
N LEU A 191 0.13 -5.43 5.68
CA LEU A 191 -0.56 -4.21 5.31
C LEU A 191 -0.85 -4.22 3.81
N SER A 192 -2.12 -4.08 3.47
CA SER A 192 -2.57 -3.91 2.09
C SER A 192 -3.65 -2.84 1.97
N THR A 193 -3.44 -1.85 1.09
CA THR A 193 -4.38 -0.75 0.82
C THR A 193 -4.30 -0.39 -0.65
N ARG A 194 -5.30 0.31 -1.19
CA ARG A 194 -5.19 0.87 -2.54
C ARG A 194 -4.32 2.12 -2.54
N SER A 195 -4.30 2.90 -1.45
CA SER A 195 -3.54 4.14 -1.41
C SER A 195 -2.08 3.91 -1.03
N LEU A 196 -1.17 4.08 -1.99
CA LEU A 196 0.27 3.97 -1.74
C LEU A 196 0.75 5.06 -0.76
N THR A 197 0.17 6.26 -0.87
CA THR A 197 0.48 7.39 0.02
C THR A 197 0.08 7.09 1.45
N ALA A 198 -1.16 6.63 1.67
CA ALA A 198 -1.62 6.24 3.01
C ALA A 198 -0.77 5.11 3.61
N MET A 199 -0.37 4.13 2.79
CA MET A 199 0.52 3.06 3.22
C MET A 199 1.87 3.58 3.71
N ARG A 200 2.45 4.56 3.00
CA ARG A 200 3.70 5.22 3.39
C ARG A 200 3.53 6.03 4.67
N GLU A 201 2.44 6.77 4.81
CA GLU A 201 2.15 7.56 6.01
C GLU A 201 2.06 6.68 7.26
N LEU A 202 1.39 5.52 7.16
CA LEU A 202 1.29 4.53 8.23
C LEU A 202 2.64 3.92 8.62
N LEU A 203 3.42 3.43 7.65
CA LEU A 203 4.64 2.67 7.95
C LEU A 203 5.86 3.53 8.25
N LEU A 204 6.00 4.68 7.59
CA LEU A 204 7.14 5.58 7.78
C LEU A 204 6.94 6.53 8.96
N ARG A 205 5.89 6.31 9.76
CA ARG A 205 5.55 7.11 10.96
C ARG A 205 5.54 8.63 10.70
N ARG A 206 5.25 9.03 9.46
CA ARG A 206 4.89 10.41 9.14
C ARG A 206 3.52 10.76 9.70
N TYR A 207 2.73 9.73 10.01
CA TYR A 207 1.56 9.85 10.86
C TYR A 207 1.98 10.04 12.33
N GLN A 208 1.93 11.29 12.80
CA GLN A 208 2.19 11.61 14.20
C GLN A 208 0.98 11.17 15.06
N GLN A 209 1.05 9.96 15.65
CA GLN A 209 0.33 9.71 16.90
C GLN A 209 1.04 10.50 17.99
N VAL A 210 0.78 11.81 18.07
CA VAL A 210 1.29 12.60 19.19
C VAL A 210 0.48 12.23 20.42
N THR A 211 1.05 11.38 21.27
CA THR A 211 0.58 11.24 22.65
C THR A 211 1.13 12.43 23.43
N TYR A 212 0.36 13.53 23.52
CA TYR A 212 0.71 14.61 24.45
C TYR A 212 0.25 14.24 25.87
N PRO A 213 1.10 14.40 26.89
CA PRO A 213 0.65 14.74 28.23
C PRO A 213 0.47 16.27 28.28
N GLY A 214 -0.76 16.77 28.15
CA GLY A 214 -1.07 18.18 28.41
C GLY A 214 -2.08 18.80 27.44
N SER A 215 -3.18 19.28 28.00
CA SER A 215 -4.31 19.95 27.36
C SER A 215 -3.94 21.21 26.57
N PRO A 216 -4.80 21.63 25.62
CA PRO A 216 -5.11 23.05 25.53
C PRO A 216 -6.61 23.36 25.43
N SER A 217 -6.99 24.27 26.31
CA SER A 217 -8.26 24.96 26.49
C SER A 217 -8.67 25.89 25.33
N GLY A 218 -9.99 26.00 25.09
CA GLY A 218 -10.58 27.13 24.36
C GLY A 218 -12.04 26.95 23.95
N SER A 219 -13.01 27.02 24.88
CA SER A 219 -14.44 26.98 24.54
C SER A 219 -15.04 28.38 24.36
N LEU A 220 -15.61 28.65 23.18
CA LEU A 220 -16.53 29.78 22.96
C LEU A 220 -17.86 29.49 23.65
N GLN A 221 -18.23 30.30 24.65
CA GLN A 221 -19.43 30.10 25.46
C GLN A 221 -20.71 30.50 24.72
N ALA A 222 -21.58 29.52 24.44
CA ALA A 222 -22.99 29.75 24.20
C ALA A 222 -23.76 29.58 25.53
N LYS A 223 -24.62 30.54 25.88
CA LYS A 223 -25.38 30.54 27.14
C LYS A 223 -26.47 29.46 27.12
N SER A 224 -26.20 28.32 27.77
CA SER A 224 -27.17 27.25 28.04
C SER A 224 -28.00 27.54 29.31
N LYS A 225 -29.28 27.14 29.30
CA LYS A 225 -30.22 27.29 30.44
C LYS A 225 -29.88 26.41 31.65
N TYR A 226 -28.98 25.43 31.51
CA TYR A 226 -28.47 24.60 32.60
C TYR A 226 -26.94 24.48 32.47
N PRO A 227 -26.16 25.38 33.10
CA PRO A 227 -24.72 25.44 32.90
C PRO A 227 -23.99 24.16 33.36
N CYS A 228 -24.51 23.46 34.36
CA CYS A 228 -23.92 22.20 34.85
C CYS A 228 -24.06 21.04 33.86
N ILE A 229 -25.24 20.88 33.25
CA ILE A 229 -25.51 19.81 32.27
C ILE A 229 -24.78 20.09 30.95
N GLY A 230 -24.77 21.35 30.51
CA GLY A 230 -24.02 21.74 29.31
C GLY A 230 -22.52 21.48 29.45
N LYS A 231 -21.97 21.77 30.64
CA LYS A 231 -20.57 21.50 30.95
C LYS A 231 -20.26 20.00 31.05
N GLU A 232 -21.11 19.22 31.72
CA GLU A 232 -20.93 17.76 31.81
C GLU A 232 -20.95 17.10 30.43
N HIS A 233 -21.89 17.47 29.56
CA HIS A 233 -21.92 16.97 28.19
C HIS A 233 -20.70 17.37 27.37
N SER A 234 -20.22 18.61 27.50
CA SER A 234 -19.00 19.04 26.79
C SER A 234 -17.77 18.29 27.30
N ASP A 235 -17.65 18.09 28.61
CA ASP A 235 -16.51 17.39 29.21
C ASP A 235 -16.47 15.91 28.75
N HIS A 236 -17.64 15.24 28.65
CA HIS A 236 -17.74 13.88 28.11
C HIS A 236 -17.50 13.80 26.60
N GLU A 237 -17.89 14.81 25.83
CA GLU A 237 -17.59 14.88 24.40
C GLU A 237 -16.10 15.08 24.15
N GLU A 238 -15.46 15.98 24.89
CA GLU A 238 -14.01 16.21 24.85
C GLU A 238 -13.24 14.94 25.24
N MET A 239 -13.65 14.26 26.31
CA MET A 239 -13.04 13.00 26.73
C MET A 239 -13.11 11.92 25.64
N ARG A 240 -14.27 11.74 24.99
CA ARG A 240 -14.43 10.77 23.88
C ARG A 240 -13.57 11.13 22.67
N TYR A 241 -13.50 12.42 22.34
CA TYR A 241 -12.64 12.90 21.27
C TYR A 241 -11.16 12.61 21.57
N LEU A 242 -10.69 12.90 22.78
CA LEU A 242 -9.31 12.60 23.20
C LEU A 242 -8.98 11.11 23.13
N MET A 243 -9.87 10.24 23.61
CA MET A 243 -9.70 8.78 23.51
C MET A 243 -9.61 8.30 22.05
N SER A 244 -10.43 8.88 21.18
CA SER A 244 -10.40 8.60 19.75
C SER A 244 -9.06 9.01 19.12
N CYS A 245 -8.58 10.21 19.46
CA CYS A 245 -7.31 10.72 18.98
C CYS A 245 -6.11 9.94 19.52
N GLU A 246 -6.17 9.43 20.75
CA GLU A 246 -5.12 8.57 21.30
C GLU A 246 -5.00 7.26 20.49
N ALA A 247 -6.14 6.65 20.16
CA ALA A 247 -6.16 5.40 19.41
C ALA A 247 -5.78 5.58 17.93
N PHE A 248 -6.31 6.62 17.29
CA PHE A 248 -6.25 6.77 15.84
C PHE A 248 -5.44 7.95 15.36
N GLY A 249 -4.97 8.85 16.22
CA GLY A 249 -4.23 10.09 15.94
C GLY A 249 -5.11 11.35 15.83
N HIS A 250 -4.51 12.53 15.97
CA HIS A 250 -5.19 13.83 15.96
C HIS A 250 -5.36 14.46 14.55
N GLY A 251 -4.67 13.92 13.55
CA GLY A 251 -4.63 14.49 12.20
C GLY A 251 -5.53 13.76 11.19
N PRO A 252 -5.47 14.16 9.90
CA PRO A 252 -6.12 13.43 8.82
C PRO A 252 -5.65 11.97 8.82
N THR A 253 -6.57 11.01 8.95
CA THR A 253 -6.16 9.61 9.02
C THR A 253 -5.78 9.08 7.63
N PRO A 254 -4.77 8.21 7.54
CA PRO A 254 -4.37 7.61 6.26
C PRO A 254 -5.51 6.73 5.73
N LYS A 255 -5.80 6.86 4.43
CA LYS A 255 -6.89 6.11 3.79
C LYS A 255 -6.61 4.60 3.82
N LEU A 256 -7.44 3.91 4.58
CA LEU A 256 -7.43 2.46 4.72
C LEU A 256 -8.84 1.92 4.50
N GLU A 257 -9.02 0.98 3.58
CA GLU A 257 -10.36 0.52 3.23
C GLU A 257 -10.82 -0.65 4.11
N THR A 258 -9.89 -1.49 4.58
CA THR A 258 -10.24 -2.72 5.30
C THR A 258 -9.27 -3.07 6.41
N ALA A 259 -9.76 -3.77 7.43
CA ALA A 259 -8.95 -4.51 8.39
C ALA A 259 -9.56 -5.90 8.63
N VAL A 260 -8.71 -6.93 8.70
CA VAL A 260 -9.11 -8.33 8.84
C VAL A 260 -8.45 -8.93 10.07
N TYR A 261 -9.26 -9.53 10.93
CA TYR A 261 -8.83 -10.29 12.11
C TYR A 261 -9.26 -11.74 11.94
N ARG A 262 -8.28 -12.63 11.88
CA ARG A 262 -8.49 -14.08 11.84
C ARG A 262 -8.23 -14.64 13.23
N LEU A 263 -9.25 -15.21 13.84
CA LEU A 263 -9.18 -15.87 15.14
C LEU A 263 -8.94 -17.37 14.94
N GLU A 264 -7.96 -17.92 15.67
CA GLU A 264 -7.65 -19.35 15.73
C GLU A 264 -7.41 -19.72 17.20
N THR A 265 -8.49 -20.09 17.90
CA THR A 265 -8.47 -20.33 19.35
C THR A 265 -9.06 -21.69 19.69
N ARG A 266 -8.63 -22.31 20.79
CA ARG A 266 -9.25 -23.56 21.29
C ARG A 266 -10.40 -23.26 22.26
N TYR A 267 -11.32 -24.22 22.40
CA TYR A 267 -12.33 -24.12 23.46
C TYR A 267 -11.65 -24.08 24.83
N ARG A 268 -11.98 -23.09 25.66
CA ARG A 268 -11.55 -23.03 27.07
C ARG A 268 -12.74 -22.95 28.03
N GLY A 269 -13.88 -23.53 27.66
CA GLY A 269 -15.07 -23.51 28.51
C GLY A 269 -14.90 -24.42 29.72
N ASN A 270 -15.25 -23.91 30.90
CA ASN A 270 -15.22 -24.64 32.15
C ASN A 270 -16.54 -25.41 32.30
N GLY A 271 -16.70 -26.48 31.52
CA GLY A 271 -17.90 -27.31 31.52
C GLY A 271 -17.99 -28.15 30.25
N ASN A 272 -17.85 -29.47 30.42
CA ASN A 272 -17.83 -30.54 29.41
C ASN A 272 -16.48 -30.81 28.74
N ASN A 273 -15.80 -31.87 29.20
CA ASN A 273 -14.55 -32.41 28.60
C ASN A 273 -14.69 -32.83 27.13
N THR A 274 -15.91 -32.91 26.57
CA THR A 274 -16.17 -33.30 25.18
C THR A 274 -15.67 -32.29 24.13
N LEU A 275 -15.47 -31.02 24.52
CA LEU A 275 -14.96 -29.96 23.64
C LEU A 275 -13.57 -29.45 24.05
N SER A 276 -13.20 -29.60 25.33
CA SER A 276 -11.91 -29.17 25.88
C SER A 276 -10.73 -30.04 25.39
N ASP A 277 -10.98 -31.33 25.12
CA ASP A 277 -9.97 -32.29 24.65
C ASP A 277 -9.81 -32.32 23.12
N ARG A 278 -10.54 -31.48 22.37
CA ARG A 278 -10.40 -31.42 20.91
C ARG A 278 -9.22 -30.53 20.53
N GLU A 279 -8.27 -31.08 19.76
CA GLU A 279 -7.19 -30.31 19.13
C GLU A 279 -7.70 -29.30 18.07
N GLU A 280 -8.99 -29.37 17.71
CA GLU A 280 -9.60 -28.53 16.69
C GLU A 280 -9.70 -27.07 17.14
N PHE A 281 -9.12 -26.18 16.33
CA PHE A 281 -9.23 -24.74 16.52
C PHE A 281 -10.59 -24.22 16.05
N PHE A 282 -11.23 -23.37 16.86
CA PHE A 282 -12.27 -22.47 16.39
C PHE A 282 -11.65 -21.40 15.51
N ARG A 283 -12.20 -21.29 14.30
CA ARG A 283 -11.77 -20.34 13.29
C ARG A 283 -12.87 -19.30 13.08
N GLY A 284 -12.53 -18.03 13.27
CA GLY A 284 -13.40 -16.89 12.99
C GLY A 284 -12.67 -15.88 12.13
N VAL A 285 -13.40 -15.18 11.27
CA VAL A 285 -12.84 -14.05 10.51
C VAL A 285 -13.76 -12.85 10.69
N VAL A 286 -13.22 -11.77 11.24
CA VAL A 286 -13.89 -10.47 11.34
C VAL A 286 -13.23 -9.56 10.31
N ARG A 287 -14.04 -8.96 9.44
CA ARG A 287 -13.58 -8.01 8.43
C ARG A 287 -14.34 -6.71 8.57
N PHE A 288 -13.59 -5.63 8.79
CA PHE A 288 -14.09 -4.26 8.70
C PHE A 288 -13.86 -3.73 7.29
N SER A 289 -14.81 -2.96 6.77
CA SER A 289 -14.70 -2.31 5.47
C SER A 289 -15.36 -0.93 5.48
N SER A 290 -14.66 0.08 4.96
CA SER A 290 -15.16 1.44 4.77
C SER A 290 -14.38 2.10 3.61
N SER A 291 -14.85 3.26 3.13
CA SER A 291 -14.08 4.12 2.23
C SER A 291 -12.90 4.78 2.96
N SER A 292 -13.03 5.02 4.27
CA SER A 292 -11.96 5.43 5.16
C SER A 292 -12.19 4.83 6.55
N LEU A 293 -11.62 3.66 6.78
CA LEU A 293 -11.84 2.84 7.98
C LEU A 293 -11.37 3.55 9.24
N LEU A 294 -10.18 4.16 9.22
CA LEU A 294 -9.62 4.85 10.37
C LEU A 294 -10.46 6.09 10.73
N ASP A 295 -10.86 6.89 9.76
CA ASP A 295 -11.79 8.01 9.98
C ASP A 295 -13.13 7.52 10.54
N SER A 296 -13.65 6.40 10.03
CA SER A 296 -14.93 5.84 10.48
C SER A 296 -14.85 5.38 11.94
N LEU A 297 -13.78 4.68 12.31
CA LEU A 297 -13.54 4.23 13.69
C LEU A 297 -13.34 5.43 14.62
N HIS A 298 -12.58 6.43 14.18
CA HIS A 298 -12.42 7.69 14.91
C HIS A 298 -13.77 8.35 15.18
N HIS A 299 -14.61 8.52 14.15
CA HIS A 299 -15.94 9.10 14.32
C HIS A 299 -16.85 8.27 15.22
N CYS A 300 -16.79 6.94 15.16
CA CYS A 300 -17.60 6.07 16.03
C CYS A 300 -17.29 6.31 17.52
N VAL A 301 -16.01 6.48 17.86
CA VAL A 301 -15.58 6.74 19.24
C VAL A 301 -15.93 8.17 19.65
N ALA A 302 -15.56 9.16 18.83
CA ALA A 302 -15.81 10.58 19.11
C ALA A 302 -17.31 10.89 19.28
N SER A 303 -18.18 10.27 18.47
CA SER A 303 -19.63 10.45 18.56
C SER A 303 -20.30 9.63 19.67
N GLY A 304 -19.57 8.72 20.35
CA GLY A 304 -20.11 7.82 21.38
C GLY A 304 -20.95 6.65 20.84
N MET A 305 -20.85 6.36 19.54
CA MET A 305 -21.44 5.16 18.95
C MET A 305 -20.72 3.87 19.40
N ALA A 306 -19.45 3.99 19.80
CA ALA A 306 -18.66 2.94 20.42
C ALA A 306 -18.14 3.41 21.78
N GLU A 307 -18.21 2.54 22.79
CA GLU A 307 -17.64 2.81 24.11
C GLU A 307 -16.11 2.84 24.05
N GLY A 308 -15.50 3.81 24.73
CA GLY A 308 -14.07 3.89 24.96
C GLY A 308 -13.66 3.17 26.26
N PRO A 309 -12.38 2.78 26.41
CA PRO A 309 -11.26 2.98 25.49
C PRO A 309 -11.28 2.01 24.29
N VAL A 310 -10.70 2.44 23.17
CA VAL A 310 -10.60 1.61 21.96
C VAL A 310 -9.79 0.36 22.24
N THR A 311 -10.33 -0.80 21.83
CA THR A 311 -9.62 -2.07 22.04
C THR A 311 -8.22 -2.06 21.40
N PRO A 312 -7.20 -2.67 22.04
CA PRO A 312 -5.85 -2.76 21.49
C PRO A 312 -5.79 -3.40 20.10
N LEU A 313 -6.79 -4.22 19.74
CA LEU A 313 -6.88 -4.80 18.39
C LEU A 313 -7.08 -3.72 17.33
N LEU A 314 -7.99 -2.77 17.57
CA LEU A 314 -8.30 -1.71 16.62
C LEU A 314 -7.22 -0.62 16.60
N SER A 315 -6.69 -0.24 17.75
CA SER A 315 -5.58 0.74 17.81
C SER A 315 -4.25 0.16 17.29
N ALA A 316 -4.08 -1.18 17.26
CA ALA A 316 -2.90 -1.80 16.64
C ALA A 316 -2.80 -1.53 15.13
N ILE A 317 -3.89 -1.14 14.45
CA ILE A 317 -3.85 -0.82 13.01
C ILE A 317 -2.86 0.31 12.75
N THR A 318 -2.99 1.40 13.51
CA THR A 318 -2.13 2.59 13.42
C THR A 318 -0.78 2.35 14.08
N GLN A 319 -0.76 1.75 15.28
CA GLN A 319 0.48 1.55 16.04
C GLN A 319 1.46 0.57 15.38
N ARG A 320 0.95 -0.50 14.78
CA ARG A 320 1.77 -1.53 14.12
C ARG A 320 1.85 -1.33 12.60
N GLY A 321 1.03 -0.46 12.04
CA GLY A 321 0.92 -0.25 10.60
C GLY A 321 0.50 -1.52 9.86
N ARG A 322 -0.53 -2.23 10.37
CA ARG A 322 -1.01 -3.50 9.81
C ARG A 322 -2.53 -3.48 9.70
N ASN A 323 -3.06 -4.19 8.71
CA ASN A 323 -4.51 -4.37 8.60
C ASN A 323 -4.92 -5.83 8.42
N TYR A 324 -3.98 -6.75 8.60
CA TYR A 324 -4.23 -8.18 8.68
C TYR A 324 -3.62 -8.72 9.98
N PHE A 325 -4.46 -9.34 10.81
CA PHE A 325 -4.09 -9.85 12.12
C PHE A 325 -4.52 -11.31 12.25
N VAL A 326 -3.62 -12.13 12.80
CA VAL A 326 -3.93 -13.50 13.21
C VAL A 326 -3.86 -13.54 14.73
N ILE A 327 -4.98 -13.86 15.37
CA ILE A 327 -5.14 -13.95 16.82
C ILE A 327 -5.16 -15.42 17.17
N THR A 328 -4.10 -15.89 17.82
CA THR A 328 -3.97 -17.27 18.29
C THR A 328 -3.93 -17.32 19.81
N ASP A 329 -4.15 -18.51 20.38
CA ASP A 329 -4.00 -18.73 21.81
C ASP A 329 -2.61 -18.29 22.31
N LYS A 330 -2.57 -17.59 23.45
CA LYS A 330 -1.32 -17.33 24.16
C LYS A 330 -0.72 -18.68 24.57
N GLY A 331 0.48 -18.97 24.09
CA GLY A 331 1.23 -20.16 24.50
C GLY A 331 1.58 -20.14 26.00
N PRO A 332 2.00 -21.26 26.60
CA PRO A 332 2.22 -21.40 28.05
C PRO A 332 3.37 -20.56 28.66
N GLY A 333 3.94 -19.57 27.97
CA GLY A 333 5.21 -18.94 28.34
C GLY A 333 5.27 -17.42 28.40
N VAL A 334 4.14 -16.68 28.34
CA VAL A 334 4.16 -15.20 28.32
C VAL A 334 3.36 -14.56 29.46
N SER A 335 3.16 -15.30 30.54
CA SER A 335 2.49 -14.81 31.76
C SER A 335 3.43 -14.92 32.96
N SER A 336 4.55 -14.20 32.92
CA SER A 336 5.38 -13.87 34.09
C SER A 336 6.56 -12.99 33.67
N GLN A 337 6.30 -11.72 33.36
CA GLN A 337 7.28 -10.62 33.47
C GLN A 337 6.55 -9.29 33.25
N ALA A 338 5.66 -8.96 34.18
CA ALA A 338 5.14 -7.60 34.35
C ALA A 338 4.64 -7.45 35.80
N SER A 339 5.46 -7.89 36.76
CA SER A 339 5.29 -7.63 38.19
C SER A 339 6.62 -7.86 38.91
N ALA A 340 7.65 -7.05 38.61
CA ALA A 340 8.78 -6.83 39.50
C ALA A 340 9.65 -5.67 38.97
N GLN A 341 9.69 -4.62 39.79
CA GLN A 341 10.55 -3.43 39.79
C GLN A 341 10.13 -2.27 38.88
#